data_AF-A0A1X7LGA1-F1
#
_entry.id   AF-A0A1X7LGA1-F1
#
_cell.length_a   1.000
_cell.length_b   1.000
_cell.length_c   1.000
_cell.angle_alpha   90.00
_cell.angle_beta   90.00
_cell.angle_gamma   90.00
#
_symmetry.space_group_name_H-M   'P 1'
#
loop_
_entity.id
_entity.type
_entity.pdbx_description
1 polymer ?
#
loop_
_entity_poly.entity_id
_entity_poly.type
_entity_poly.pdbx_seq_one_letter_code
_entity_poly.pdbx_strand_id
1 'polypeptide(L)'
;MAPLMEIAFKVDDPVSCKACWILEFTAKKKLASILPNMDIFAGNIGSVHLDPAVRPIAKICEVLMKAYFQSKDQQTCETLNENHLEKVTSACFDWLIGDHKVAAKAYSMTSLLLLGSKFEWIHPELQMILEKNYLNGSAAYKARARMTLAKLR
;
A
#
# COMPACT_ATOMS: atom_id res chain seq x y z
N MET A 1 13.19 13.60 -7.37
CA MET A 1 12.47 12.59 -6.55
C MET A 1 13.37 11.41 -6.24
N ALA A 2 14.20 10.92 -7.18
CA ALA A 2 15.14 9.83 -6.96
C ALA A 2 15.97 9.89 -5.64
N PRO A 3 16.64 11.01 -5.26
CA PRO A 3 17.42 11.03 -4.02
C PRO A 3 16.57 10.87 -2.75
N LEU A 4 15.32 11.35 -2.78
CA LEU A 4 14.40 11.18 -1.66
C LEU A 4 13.94 9.71 -1.54
N MET A 5 13.70 9.04 -2.66
CA MET A 5 13.34 7.62 -2.66
C MET A 5 14.50 6.74 -2.18
N GLU A 6 15.73 7.03 -2.61
CA GLU A 6 16.91 6.31 -2.13
C GLU A 6 17.05 6.41 -0.60
N ILE A 7 16.82 7.58 -0.01
CA ILE A 7 16.85 7.76 1.44
C ILE A 7 15.67 7.05 2.11
N ALA A 8 14.47 7.12 1.51
CA ALA A 8 13.28 6.46 2.04
C ALA A 8 13.42 4.92 2.13
N PHE A 9 14.24 4.32 1.28
CA PHE A 9 14.49 2.88 1.26
C PHE A 9 15.79 2.45 1.95
N LYS A 10 16.46 3.34 2.69
CA LYS A 10 17.49 2.95 3.67
C LYS A 10 16.82 2.40 4.94
N VAL A 11 16.21 1.22 4.82
CA VAL A 11 15.21 0.70 5.77
C VAL A 11 15.68 0.55 7.22
N ASP A 12 16.98 0.51 7.47
CA ASP A 12 17.56 0.44 8.83
C ASP A 12 17.95 1.81 9.40
N ASP A 13 17.95 2.87 8.58
CA ASP A 13 18.29 4.23 9.00
C ASP A 13 17.02 4.96 9.49
N PRO A 14 16.97 5.50 10.72
CA PRO A 14 15.84 6.30 11.21
C PRO A 14 15.48 7.50 10.31
N VAL A 15 16.42 8.01 9.51
CA VAL A 15 16.17 9.06 8.51
C VAL A 15 15.18 8.59 7.44
N SER A 16 15.19 7.30 7.10
CA SER A 16 14.24 6.71 6.12
C SER A 16 12.80 6.95 6.53
N CYS A 17 12.48 6.87 7.82
CA CYS A 17 11.14 7.14 8.33
C CYS A 17 10.71 8.57 7.97
N LYS A 18 11.56 9.58 8.22
CA LYS A 18 11.24 10.97 7.87
C LYS A 18 11.10 11.17 6.36
N ALA A 19 11.97 10.52 5.58
CA ALA A 19 11.89 10.56 4.11
C ALA A 19 10.57 9.95 3.59
N CYS A 20 10.11 8.83 4.15
CA CYS A 20 8.83 8.22 3.81
C CYS A 20 7.65 9.16 4.08
N TRP A 21 7.67 9.94 5.17
CA TRP A 21 6.63 10.93 5.45
C TRP A 21 6.60 12.08 4.44
N ILE A 22 7.79 12.58 4.05
CA ILE A 22 7.90 13.61 3.00
C ILE A 22 7.40 13.05 1.66
N LEU A 23 7.71 11.78 1.37
CA LEU A 23 7.25 11.10 0.18
C LEU A 23 5.72 10.95 0.18
N GLU A 24 5.10 10.55 1.30
CA GLU A 24 3.65 10.47 1.45
C GLU A 24 3.00 11.85 1.20
N PHE A 25 3.53 12.89 1.84
CA PHE A 25 3.03 14.24 1.67
C PHE A 25 3.10 14.70 0.22
N THR A 26 4.21 14.37 -0.47
CA THR A 26 4.39 14.71 -1.87
C THR A 26 3.44 13.93 -2.77
N ALA A 27 3.29 12.62 -2.57
CA ALA A 27 2.38 11.77 -3.32
C ALA A 27 0.92 12.25 -3.21
N LYS A 28 0.51 12.69 -2.02
CA LYS A 28 -0.83 13.25 -1.78
C LYS A 28 -1.06 14.59 -2.48
N LYS A 29 -0.04 15.43 -2.62
CA LYS A 29 -0.15 16.74 -3.26
C LYS A 29 0.02 16.69 -4.78
N LYS A 30 0.97 15.89 -5.27
CA LYS A 30 1.34 15.79 -6.68
C LYS A 30 1.85 14.38 -6.98
N LEU A 31 0.92 13.47 -7.23
CA LEU A 31 1.22 12.06 -7.54
C LEU A 31 2.13 11.92 -8.77
N ALA A 32 1.93 12.76 -9.78
CA ALA A 32 2.78 12.82 -10.98
C ALA A 32 4.29 12.95 -10.69
N SER A 33 4.69 13.52 -9.54
CA SER A 33 6.10 13.67 -9.16
C SER A 33 6.78 12.37 -8.75
N ILE A 34 6.01 11.35 -8.32
CA ILE A 34 6.57 10.05 -7.91
C ILE A 34 6.56 9.03 -9.05
N LEU A 35 5.67 9.19 -10.04
CA LEU A 35 5.50 8.28 -11.16
C LEU A 35 6.79 7.94 -11.94
N PRO A 36 7.71 8.90 -12.23
CA PRO A 36 8.93 8.57 -12.96
C PRO A 36 9.90 7.62 -12.24
N ASN A 37 9.67 7.31 -10.96
CA ASN A 37 10.55 6.48 -10.15
C ASN A 37 9.82 5.24 -9.61
N MET A 38 8.76 4.80 -10.29
CA MET A 38 7.94 3.68 -9.84
C MET A 38 8.70 2.34 -9.81
N ASP A 39 9.67 2.13 -10.70
CA ASP A 39 10.51 0.93 -10.67
C ASP A 39 11.32 0.84 -9.37
N ILE A 40 11.91 1.97 -8.95
CA ILE A 40 12.66 2.08 -7.68
C ILE A 40 11.71 1.84 -6.51
N PHE A 41 10.53 2.47 -6.54
CA PHE A 41 9.53 2.30 -5.50
C PHE A 41 9.12 0.83 -5.36
N ALA A 42 8.61 0.21 -6.44
CA ALA A 42 8.14 -1.16 -6.46
C ALA A 42 9.25 -2.19 -6.16
N GLY A 43 10.49 -1.91 -6.57
CA GLY A 43 11.63 -2.76 -6.25
C GLY A 43 11.99 -2.80 -4.77
N ASN A 44 11.73 -1.71 -4.02
CA ASN A 44 12.15 -1.60 -2.63
C ASN A 44 11.01 -1.71 -1.61
N ILE A 45 9.73 -1.55 -1.99
CA ILE A 45 8.61 -1.53 -1.03
C ILE A 45 8.56 -2.76 -0.12
N GLY A 46 8.93 -3.95 -0.61
CA GLY A 46 8.91 -5.19 0.17
C GLY A 46 9.96 -5.23 1.30
N SER A 47 10.97 -4.36 1.27
CA SER A 47 11.99 -4.27 2.32
C SER A 47 11.58 -3.40 3.52
N VAL A 48 10.51 -2.61 3.37
CA VAL A 48 10.08 -1.63 4.37
C VAL A 48 9.37 -2.35 5.52
N HIS A 49 9.97 -2.32 6.70
CA HIS A 49 9.50 -3.06 7.87
C HIS A 49 9.33 -2.18 9.12
N LEU A 50 10.04 -1.06 9.24
CA LEU A 50 9.88 -0.11 10.35
C LEU A 50 8.47 0.49 10.36
N ASP A 51 7.70 0.28 11.42
CA ASP A 51 6.32 0.79 11.57
C ASP A 51 6.14 2.29 11.18
N PRO A 52 7.03 3.21 11.58
CA PRO A 52 6.93 4.62 11.18
C PRO A 52 7.13 4.88 9.69
N ALA A 53 7.77 3.96 8.96
CA ALA A 53 7.97 3.98 7.52
C ALA A 53 6.89 3.16 6.77
N VAL A 54 6.44 2.02 7.32
CA VAL A 54 5.42 1.16 6.70
C VAL A 54 4.10 1.93 6.51
N ARG A 55 3.66 2.69 7.52
CA ARG A 55 2.42 3.48 7.42
C ARG A 55 2.41 4.44 6.20
N PRO A 56 3.37 5.36 6.05
CA PRO A 56 3.38 6.30 4.92
C PRO A 56 3.52 5.57 3.57
N ILE A 57 4.31 4.51 3.48
CA ILE A 57 4.44 3.73 2.23
C ILE A 57 3.12 3.03 1.88
N ALA A 58 2.47 2.36 2.84
CA ALA A 58 1.15 1.75 2.64
C ALA A 58 0.10 2.79 2.20
N LYS A 59 0.20 4.02 2.71
CA LYS A 59 -0.66 5.13 2.29
C LYS A 59 -0.40 5.56 0.84
N ILE A 60 0.86 5.60 0.41
CA ILE A 60 1.22 5.87 -0.99
C ILE A 60 0.63 4.78 -1.90
N CYS A 61 0.73 3.50 -1.52
CA CYS A 61 0.09 2.40 -2.25
C CYS A 61 -1.42 2.62 -2.40
N GLU A 62 -2.12 3.00 -1.33
CA GLU A 62 -3.57 3.30 -1.41
C GLU A 62 -3.87 4.45 -2.38
N VAL A 63 -3.06 5.52 -2.36
CA VAL A 63 -3.23 6.66 -3.28
C VAL A 63 -3.01 6.22 -4.73
N LEU A 64 -1.96 5.45 -5.01
CA LEU A 64 -1.67 4.90 -6.34
C LEU A 64 -2.82 4.00 -6.83
N MET A 65 -3.30 3.08 -5.99
CA MET A 65 -4.37 2.16 -6.39
C MET A 65 -5.68 2.90 -6.65
N LYS A 66 -6.01 3.94 -5.86
CA LYS A 66 -7.18 4.78 -6.15
C LYS A 66 -7.04 5.55 -7.45
N ALA A 67 -5.86 6.12 -7.71
CA ALA A 67 -5.60 6.82 -8.97
C ALA A 67 -5.72 5.89 -10.18
N TYR A 68 -5.19 4.66 -10.09
CA TYR A 68 -5.25 3.67 -11.15
C TYR A 68 -6.66 3.09 -11.36
N PHE A 69 -7.32 2.58 -10.31
CA PHE A 69 -8.56 1.83 -10.45
C PHE A 69 -9.84 2.68 -10.39
N GLN A 70 -9.84 3.77 -9.60
CA GLN A 70 -11.05 4.57 -9.39
C GLN A 70 -11.07 5.81 -10.28
N SER A 71 -10.04 6.65 -10.17
CA SER A 71 -9.93 7.87 -10.97
C SER A 71 -9.54 7.61 -12.41
N LYS A 72 -8.90 6.45 -12.68
CA LYS A 72 -8.31 6.10 -13.99
C LYS A 72 -7.43 7.23 -14.52
N ASP A 73 -6.61 7.78 -13.63
CA ASP A 73 -5.67 8.86 -13.96
C ASP A 73 -4.74 8.40 -15.09
N GLN A 74 -4.76 9.13 -16.20
CA GLN A 74 -4.07 8.72 -17.43
C GLN A 74 -2.59 8.45 -17.19
N GLN A 75 -1.90 9.39 -16.52
CA GLN A 75 -0.46 9.27 -16.28
C GLN A 75 -0.13 8.06 -15.38
N THR A 76 -0.94 7.82 -14.36
CA THR A 76 -0.78 6.66 -13.47
C THR A 76 -1.02 5.35 -14.21
N CYS A 77 -2.06 5.27 -15.04
CA CYS A 77 -2.37 4.09 -15.85
C CYS A 77 -1.29 3.77 -16.89
N GLU A 78 -0.70 4.80 -17.52
CA GLU A 78 0.40 4.66 -18.47
C GLU A 78 1.72 4.27 -17.80
N THR A 79 1.94 4.71 -16.55
CA THR A 79 3.18 4.43 -15.81
C THR A 79 3.18 3.07 -15.13
N LEU A 80 2.05 2.64 -14.55
CA LEU A 80 2.00 1.39 -13.78
C LEU A 80 1.82 0.19 -14.70
N ASN A 81 2.80 -0.71 -14.66
CA ASN A 81 2.74 -2.02 -15.29
C ASN A 81 2.30 -3.11 -14.30
N GLU A 82 2.12 -4.32 -14.79
CA GLU A 82 1.68 -5.46 -13.99
C GLU A 82 2.62 -5.80 -12.84
N ASN A 83 3.94 -5.81 -13.08
CA ASN A 83 4.95 -6.05 -12.06
C ASN A 83 4.86 -5.03 -10.89
N HIS A 84 4.58 -3.75 -11.17
CA HIS A 84 4.34 -2.77 -10.11
C HIS A 84 3.14 -3.16 -9.24
N LEU A 85 2.05 -3.59 -9.86
CA LEU A 85 0.82 -3.97 -9.15
C LEU A 85 1.03 -5.25 -8.32
N GLU A 86 1.77 -6.22 -8.85
CA GLU A 86 2.16 -7.44 -8.12
C GLU A 86 3.02 -7.13 -6.90
N LYS A 87 4.04 -6.28 -7.04
CA LYS A 87 4.90 -5.87 -5.91
C LYS A 87 4.08 -5.16 -4.83
N VAL A 88 3.16 -4.27 -5.22
CA VAL A 88 2.25 -3.61 -4.27
C VAL A 88 1.34 -4.64 -3.59
N THR A 89 0.84 -5.62 -4.35
CA THR A 89 0.02 -6.71 -3.82
C THR A 89 0.76 -7.49 -2.73
N SER A 90 1.96 -7.97 -3.02
CA SER A 90 2.78 -8.72 -2.06
C SER A 90 3.04 -7.92 -0.79
N ALA A 91 3.53 -6.67 -0.93
CA ALA A 91 3.82 -5.82 0.22
C ALA A 91 2.56 -5.52 1.06
N CYS A 92 1.41 -5.30 0.42
CA CYS A 92 0.16 -5.08 1.14
C CYS A 92 -0.30 -6.31 1.93
N PHE A 93 -0.16 -7.53 1.38
CA PHE A 93 -0.46 -8.75 2.12
C PHE A 93 0.52 -8.95 3.28
N ASP A 94 1.82 -8.76 3.05
CA ASP A 94 2.85 -8.85 4.09
C ASP A 94 2.52 -7.91 5.27
N TRP A 95 2.19 -6.65 4.98
CA TRP A 95 1.82 -5.69 6.03
C TRP A 95 0.50 -6.00 6.71
N LEU A 96 -0.47 -6.58 5.99
CA LEU A 96 -1.77 -6.95 6.54
C LEU A 96 -1.64 -8.12 7.54
N ILE A 97 -0.84 -9.13 7.17
CA ILE A 97 -0.62 -10.35 7.95
C ILE A 97 0.37 -10.10 9.09
N GLY A 98 1.46 -9.37 8.83
CA GLY A 98 2.55 -9.09 9.77
C GLY A 98 2.16 -8.23 10.99
N ASP A 99 3.07 -8.10 11.94
CA ASP A 99 2.87 -7.31 13.17
C ASP A 99 3.10 -5.80 12.93
N HIS A 100 2.16 -5.18 12.21
CA HIS A 100 2.17 -3.75 11.91
C HIS A 100 0.98 -3.02 12.52
N LYS A 101 1.13 -1.71 12.73
CA LYS A 101 0.03 -0.88 13.24
C LYS A 101 -1.19 -0.90 12.30
N VAL A 102 -2.36 -0.80 12.91
CA VAL A 102 -3.67 -0.88 12.25
C VAL A 102 -3.82 0.08 11.07
N ALA A 103 -3.18 1.26 11.13
CA ALA A 103 -3.23 2.24 10.05
C ALA A 103 -2.64 1.69 8.73
N ALA A 104 -1.48 1.04 8.80
CA ALA A 104 -0.87 0.40 7.63
C ALA A 104 -1.76 -0.71 7.07
N LYS A 105 -2.25 -1.60 7.96
CA LYS A 105 -3.18 -2.68 7.60
C LYS A 105 -4.42 -2.15 6.87
N ALA A 106 -5.00 -1.04 7.35
CA ALA A 106 -6.18 -0.44 6.74
C ALA A 106 -5.93 0.10 5.32
N TYR A 107 -4.76 0.69 5.07
CA TYR A 107 -4.38 1.13 3.73
C TYR A 107 -4.10 -0.06 2.80
N SER A 108 -3.47 -1.12 3.32
CA SER A 108 -3.30 -2.39 2.61
C SER A 108 -4.63 -3.02 2.21
N MET A 109 -5.61 -3.13 3.13
CA MET A 109 -6.95 -3.65 2.82
C MET A 109 -7.61 -2.91 1.67
N THR A 110 -7.50 -1.57 1.65
CA THR A 110 -8.09 -0.75 0.58
C THR A 110 -7.39 -0.98 -0.75
N SER A 111 -6.06 -1.10 -0.73
CA SER A 111 -5.26 -1.36 -1.93
C SER A 111 -5.58 -2.74 -2.51
N LEU A 112 -5.60 -3.78 -1.67
CA LEU A 112 -5.90 -5.16 -2.06
C LEU A 112 -7.33 -5.31 -2.59
N LEU A 113 -8.30 -4.62 -2.00
CA LEU A 113 -9.68 -4.60 -2.52
C LEU A 113 -9.74 -4.09 -3.96
N LEU A 114 -8.97 -3.04 -4.29
CA LEU A 114 -8.91 -2.49 -5.64
C LEU A 114 -8.14 -3.42 -6.58
N LEU A 115 -7.01 -3.94 -6.13
CA LEU A 115 -6.18 -4.88 -6.91
C LEU A 115 -6.93 -6.16 -7.29
N GLY A 116 -7.83 -6.64 -6.43
CA GLY A 116 -8.63 -7.82 -6.74
C GLY A 116 -9.66 -7.63 -7.85
N SER A 117 -9.89 -6.38 -8.31
CA SER A 117 -10.65 -6.15 -9.56
C SER A 117 -9.85 -6.51 -10.82
N LYS A 118 -8.52 -6.62 -10.72
CA LYS A 118 -7.62 -7.06 -11.80
C LYS A 118 -7.12 -8.49 -11.58
N PHE A 119 -6.80 -8.86 -10.35
CA PHE A 119 -6.27 -10.18 -10.01
C PHE A 119 -7.30 -10.95 -9.17
N GLU A 120 -8.04 -11.85 -9.81
CA GLU A 120 -9.20 -12.53 -9.22
C GLU A 120 -8.88 -13.28 -7.92
N TRP A 121 -7.66 -13.79 -7.77
CA TRP A 121 -7.22 -14.53 -6.58
C TRP A 121 -7.11 -13.66 -5.31
N ILE A 122 -7.02 -12.33 -5.44
CA ILE A 122 -6.81 -11.42 -4.30
C ILE A 122 -8.06 -11.31 -3.43
N HIS A 123 -9.26 -11.29 -4.01
CA HIS A 123 -10.50 -11.12 -3.22
C HIS A 123 -10.76 -12.30 -2.27
N PRO A 124 -10.69 -13.58 -2.72
CA PRO A 124 -10.80 -14.73 -1.82
C PRO A 124 -9.73 -14.73 -0.72
N GLU A 125 -8.47 -14.44 -1.06
CA GLU A 125 -7.36 -14.41 -0.11
C GLU A 125 -7.55 -13.31 0.95
N LEU A 126 -7.92 -12.11 0.50
CA LEU A 126 -8.22 -10.97 1.37
C LEU A 126 -9.38 -11.30 2.32
N GLN A 127 -10.47 -11.89 1.82
CA GLN A 127 -11.60 -12.29 2.64
C GLN A 127 -11.17 -13.26 3.75
N MET A 128 -10.46 -14.33 3.39
CA MET A 128 -9.98 -15.34 4.32
C MET A 128 -9.11 -14.75 5.44
N ILE A 129 -8.16 -13.86 5.10
CA ILE A 129 -7.30 -13.19 6.07
C ILE A 129 -8.12 -12.29 7.01
N LEU A 130 -9.09 -11.55 6.47
CA LEU A 130 -9.93 -10.65 7.26
C LEU A 130 -10.80 -11.41 8.24
N GLU A 131 -11.42 -12.51 7.82
CA GLU A 131 -12.27 -13.35 8.66
C GLU A 131 -11.47 -14.03 9.77
N LYS A 132 -10.31 -14.62 9.44
CA LYS A 132 -9.42 -15.27 10.40
C LYS A 132 -8.96 -14.32 11.51
N ASN A 133 -8.57 -13.09 11.12
CA ASN A 133 -8.03 -12.10 12.05
C ASN A 133 -9.11 -11.23 12.71
N TYR A 134 -10.38 -11.37 12.32
CA TYR A 134 -11.45 -10.48 12.74
C TYR A 134 -11.61 -10.45 14.26
N LEU A 135 -11.72 -11.62 14.90
CA LEU A 135 -12.00 -11.74 16.34
C LEU A 135 -10.88 -11.16 17.21
N ASN A 136 -9.63 -11.39 16.81
CA ASN A 136 -8.43 -10.98 17.55
C ASN A 136 -7.97 -9.55 17.20
N GLY A 137 -8.55 -8.92 16.18
CA GLY A 137 -8.22 -7.57 15.78
C GLY A 137 -8.67 -6.51 16.78
N SER A 138 -7.97 -5.37 16.78
CA SER A 138 -8.39 -4.16 17.50
C SER A 138 -9.76 -3.66 17.01
N ALA A 139 -10.41 -2.79 17.79
CA ALA A 139 -11.68 -2.17 17.37
C ALA A 139 -11.56 -1.45 16.00
N ALA A 140 -10.46 -0.74 15.77
CA ALA A 140 -10.19 -0.07 14.51
C ALA A 140 -9.95 -1.07 13.36
N TYR A 141 -9.26 -2.19 13.62
CA TYR A 141 -9.08 -3.26 12.63
C TYR A 141 -10.42 -3.88 12.25
N LYS A 142 -11.24 -4.28 13.24
CA LYS A 142 -12.58 -4.84 13.04
C LYS A 142 -13.47 -3.94 12.20
N ALA A 143 -13.46 -2.63 12.49
CA ALA A 143 -14.23 -1.65 11.72
C ALA A 143 -13.80 -1.63 10.25
N ARG A 144 -12.48 -1.62 9.96
CA ARG A 144 -11.94 -1.63 8.60
C ARG A 144 -12.17 -2.96 7.87
N ALA A 145 -12.00 -4.08 8.56
CA ALA A 145 -12.28 -5.41 8.03
C ALA A 145 -13.76 -5.52 7.62
N ARG A 146 -14.69 -5.09 8.48
CA ARG A 146 -16.13 -5.08 8.17
C ARG A 146 -16.47 -4.26 6.94
N MET A 147 -15.88 -3.05 6.81
CA MET A 147 -16.10 -2.21 5.62
C MET A 147 -15.56 -2.86 4.34
N THR A 148 -14.45 -3.59 4.44
CA THR A 148 -13.81 -4.26 3.30
C THR A 148 -14.61 -5.49 2.89
N LEU A 149 -14.96 -6.36 3.85
CA LEU A 149 -15.80 -7.55 3.63
C LEU A 149 -17.17 -7.19 3.04
N ALA A 150 -17.77 -6.07 3.46
CA ALA A 150 -19.04 -5.60 2.89
C ALA A 150 -18.97 -5.26 1.40
N LYS A 151 -17.77 -5.01 0.85
CA LYS A 151 -17.54 -4.73 -0.58
C LYS A 151 -17.12 -5.98 -1.37
N LEU A 152 -16.83 -7.08 -0.70
CA LEU A 152 -16.48 -8.38 -1.29
C LEU A 152 -17.70 -9.31 -1.43
N ARG A 153 -18.86 -8.87 -0.91
CA ARG A 153 -20.16 -9.53 -1.05
C ARG A 153 -20.91 -8.97 -2.25
#